data_AF-A0A0F9KDL0-F1
#
_entry.id   AF-A0A0F9KDL0-F1
#
_cell.length_a   1.000
_cell.length_b   1.000
_cell.length_c   1.000
_cell.angle_alpha   90.00
_cell.angle_beta   90.00
_cell.angle_gamma   90.00
#
_symmetry.space_group_name_H-M   'P 1'
#
loop_
_entity.id
_entity.type
_entity.pdbx_description
1 polymer ?
#
loop_
_entity_poly.entity_id
_entity_poly.type
_entity_poly.pdbx_seq_one_letter_code
_entity_poly.pdbx_strand_id
1 'polypeptide(L)'
;MVVPKIDRSRDAYTPGSPTPKGVLSMLDQHTTFLFGDPRLPVRFWAKVRIGSTPTQRPDLGPCWEWTGARRKGYGQLWHEGRAVSAHRLAYECLSGVVPPGLQLDHLCRIRHCANPGHVEAVTGLENTRRGDTGVHKSSLTHCPQGHPYAGENLYICPAGFRECRECKRESVRRWRAEGA
;
A
#
# COMPACT_ATOMS: atom_id res chain seq x y z
N MET A 1 -10.11 -60.32 7.81
CA MET A 1 -10.35 -58.86 7.84
C MET A 1 -9.45 -58.23 6.80
N VAL A 2 -10.03 -57.79 5.68
CA VAL A 2 -9.32 -57.14 4.58
C VAL A 2 -10.07 -55.85 4.29
N VAL A 3 -9.39 -54.72 4.52
CA VAL A 3 -9.89 -53.38 4.22
C VAL A 3 -9.65 -53.12 2.74
N PRO A 4 -10.66 -52.75 1.92
CA PRO A 4 -10.39 -52.39 0.54
C PRO A 4 -9.78 -50.99 0.46
N LYS A 5 -8.71 -50.89 -0.34
CA LYS A 5 -7.95 -49.68 -0.63
C LYS A 5 -8.81 -48.68 -1.41
N ILE A 6 -8.81 -47.42 -1.00
CA ILE A 6 -9.36 -46.31 -1.76
C ILE A 6 -8.41 -46.04 -2.93
N ASP A 7 -8.84 -46.36 -4.14
CA ASP A 7 -8.18 -45.95 -5.38
C ASP A 7 -8.33 -44.43 -5.57
N ARG A 8 -7.19 -43.76 -5.73
CA ARG A 8 -7.08 -42.33 -6.07
C ARG A 8 -6.81 -42.22 -7.57
N SER A 9 -7.79 -42.63 -8.38
CA SER A 9 -7.76 -42.37 -9.81
C SER A 9 -8.04 -40.88 -10.06
N ARG A 10 -7.07 -40.29 -10.75
CA ARG A 10 -6.98 -38.88 -11.15
C ARG A 10 -8.10 -38.54 -12.12
N ASP A 11 -8.95 -37.58 -11.78
CA ASP A 11 -9.77 -36.91 -12.77
C ASP A 11 -8.88 -36.02 -13.64
N ALA A 12 -8.73 -36.44 -14.89
CA ALA A 12 -8.00 -35.74 -15.93
C ALA A 12 -8.76 -34.46 -16.31
N TYR A 13 -8.11 -33.31 -16.12
CA TYR A 13 -8.54 -32.03 -16.68
C TYR A 13 -8.37 -32.06 -18.21
N THR A 14 -9.47 -31.96 -18.94
CA THR A 14 -9.48 -31.82 -20.40
C THR A 14 -9.40 -30.34 -20.78
N PRO A 15 -8.40 -29.89 -21.57
CA PRO A 15 -8.37 -28.51 -22.05
C PRO A 15 -9.37 -28.31 -23.18
N GLY A 16 -10.31 -27.38 -23.00
CA GLY A 16 -11.24 -26.95 -24.04
C GLY A 16 -10.53 -26.18 -25.17
N SER A 17 -10.94 -26.48 -26.41
CA SER A 17 -10.45 -25.89 -27.67
C SER A 17 -10.61 -24.35 -27.76
N PRO A 18 -9.78 -23.69 -28.59
CA PRO A 18 -9.66 -22.23 -28.63
C PRO A 18 -10.83 -21.55 -29.35
N THR A 19 -11.41 -20.51 -28.74
CA THR A 19 -12.37 -19.61 -29.37
C THR A 19 -11.67 -18.58 -30.27
N PRO A 20 -12.35 -18.06 -31.31
CA PRO A 20 -11.73 -17.30 -32.39
C PRO A 20 -11.21 -15.93 -31.91
N LYS A 21 -10.08 -15.52 -32.50
CA LYS A 21 -9.46 -14.20 -32.35
C LYS A 21 -10.40 -13.12 -32.93
N GLY A 22 -11.31 -12.64 -32.10
CA GLY A 22 -12.09 -11.43 -32.32
C GLY A 22 -11.35 -10.22 -31.72
N VAL A 23 -11.25 -9.16 -32.52
CA VAL A 23 -10.59 -7.89 -32.23
C VAL A 23 -11.07 -7.33 -30.87
N LEU A 24 -10.19 -7.26 -29.88
CA LEU A 24 -10.44 -6.55 -28.62
C LEU A 24 -10.43 -5.05 -28.89
N SER A 25 -11.60 -4.54 -29.29
CA SER A 25 -11.93 -3.13 -29.27
C SER A 25 -11.68 -2.58 -27.87
N MET A 26 -10.85 -1.56 -27.77
CA MET A 26 -10.85 -0.66 -26.62
C MET A 26 -12.28 -0.17 -26.41
N LEU A 27 -12.85 -0.37 -25.22
CA LEU A 27 -13.88 0.42 -24.52
C LEU A 27 -14.39 -0.42 -23.33
N ASP A 28 -14.57 0.23 -22.17
CA ASP A 28 -15.11 -0.25 -20.89
C ASP A 28 -14.13 -0.84 -19.84
N GLN A 29 -13.23 -0.01 -19.32
CA GLN A 29 -12.41 -0.33 -18.13
C GLN A 29 -12.92 0.33 -16.84
N HIS A 30 -14.24 0.56 -16.71
CA HIS A 30 -14.82 0.87 -15.40
C HIS A 30 -15.20 -0.43 -14.70
N THR A 31 -14.20 -1.20 -14.25
CA THR A 31 -14.44 -2.33 -13.35
C THR A 31 -14.86 -1.79 -11.99
N THR A 32 -16.16 -1.59 -11.80
CA THR A 32 -16.73 -1.20 -10.52
C THR A 32 -16.66 -2.38 -9.56
N PHE A 33 -15.80 -2.31 -8.55
CA PHE A 33 -15.73 -3.33 -7.50
C PHE A 33 -16.91 -3.21 -6.55
N LEU A 34 -17.61 -4.32 -6.30
CA LEU A 34 -18.77 -4.34 -5.42
C LEU A 34 -18.37 -4.74 -3.99
N PHE A 35 -18.90 -4.01 -3.02
CA PHE A 35 -18.79 -4.39 -1.62
C PHE A 35 -19.53 -5.71 -1.39
N GLY A 36 -18.87 -6.70 -0.78
CA GLY A 36 -19.43 -8.04 -0.58
C GLY A 36 -19.20 -9.01 -1.75
N ASP A 37 -18.31 -8.71 -2.71
CA ASP A 37 -17.99 -9.62 -3.81
C ASP A 37 -17.62 -11.04 -3.31
N PRO A 38 -18.27 -12.09 -3.84
CA PRO A 38 -18.11 -13.47 -3.35
C PRO A 38 -16.74 -14.09 -3.64
N ARG A 39 -15.93 -13.49 -4.53
CA ARG A 39 -14.54 -13.92 -4.77
C ARG A 39 -13.66 -13.68 -3.55
N LEU A 40 -14.06 -12.79 -2.65
CA LEU A 40 -13.39 -12.58 -1.37
C LEU A 40 -14.05 -13.40 -0.26
N PRO A 41 -13.26 -14.01 0.65
CA PRO A 41 -13.80 -14.92 1.64
C PRO A 41 -14.62 -14.17 2.70
N VAL A 42 -15.64 -14.82 3.27
CA VAL A 42 -16.51 -14.22 4.32
C VAL A 42 -15.71 -13.59 5.47
N ARG A 43 -14.61 -14.22 5.90
CA ARG A 43 -13.70 -13.70 6.96
C ARG A 43 -13.02 -12.37 6.62
N PHE A 44 -12.88 -12.04 5.33
CA PHE A 44 -12.42 -10.75 4.86
C PHE A 44 -13.51 -9.71 5.11
N TRP A 45 -14.72 -9.96 4.61
CA TRP A 45 -15.87 -9.07 4.77
C TRP A 45 -16.30 -8.86 6.22
N ALA A 46 -16.10 -9.85 7.09
CA ALA A 46 -16.31 -9.71 8.53
C ALA A 46 -15.45 -8.61 9.19
N LYS A 47 -14.38 -8.16 8.51
CA LYS A 47 -13.41 -7.16 8.99
C LYS A 47 -13.35 -5.91 8.12
N VAL A 48 -14.34 -5.70 7.26
CA VAL A 48 -14.41 -4.55 6.36
C VAL A 48 -15.70 -3.80 6.61
N ARG A 49 -15.60 -2.47 6.69
CA ARG A 49 -16.74 -1.56 6.74
C ARG A 49 -16.63 -0.53 5.63
N ILE A 50 -17.78 -0.04 5.15
CA ILE A 50 -17.80 1.17 4.32
C ILE A 50 -17.40 2.32 5.24
N GLY A 51 -16.30 2.97 4.91
CA GLY A 51 -15.70 4.02 5.70
C GLY A 51 -15.76 5.37 5.02
N SER A 52 -14.78 6.20 5.33
CA SER A 52 -14.66 7.57 4.84
C SER A 52 -14.36 7.65 3.34
N THR A 53 -14.90 8.70 2.70
CA THR A 53 -14.48 9.12 1.37
C THR A 53 -13.17 9.91 1.50
N PRO A 54 -12.12 9.56 0.75
CA PRO A 54 -10.81 10.17 0.92
C PRO A 54 -10.80 11.63 0.45
N THR A 55 -10.32 12.55 1.29
CA THR A 55 -10.32 13.99 1.03
C THR A 55 -9.57 14.39 -0.25
N GLN A 56 -8.47 13.71 -0.55
CA GLN A 56 -7.62 14.03 -1.71
C GLN A 56 -8.16 13.47 -3.04
N ARG A 57 -9.04 12.47 -2.99
CA ARG A 57 -9.58 11.75 -4.15
C ARG A 57 -11.05 11.36 -3.95
N PRO A 58 -11.95 12.35 -3.73
CA PRO A 58 -13.35 12.07 -3.42
C PRO A 58 -14.08 11.34 -4.55
N ASP A 59 -13.58 11.46 -5.78
CA ASP A 59 -14.03 10.76 -6.98
C ASP A 59 -13.98 9.23 -6.87
N LEU A 60 -13.11 8.69 -6.00
CA LEU A 60 -12.99 7.25 -5.80
C LEU A 60 -14.14 6.66 -4.95
N GLY A 61 -14.96 7.50 -4.31
CA GLY A 61 -16.00 7.05 -3.38
C GLY A 61 -15.45 6.56 -2.03
N PRO A 62 -16.28 5.88 -1.21
CA PRO A 62 -15.92 5.52 0.15
C PRO A 62 -14.88 4.39 0.22
N CYS A 63 -14.01 4.47 1.20
CA CYS A 63 -13.03 3.43 1.49
C CYS A 63 -13.68 2.16 2.02
N TRP A 64 -13.05 1.01 1.77
CA TRP A 64 -13.34 -0.23 2.49
C TRP A 64 -12.39 -0.31 3.68
N GLU A 65 -12.76 0.30 4.79
CA GLU A 65 -11.89 0.41 5.95
C GLU A 65 -11.78 -0.91 6.70
N TRP A 66 -10.53 -1.36 6.89
CA TRP A 66 -10.20 -2.57 7.61
C TRP A 66 -10.31 -2.38 9.13
N THR A 67 -11.16 -3.16 9.79
CA THR A 67 -11.40 -3.09 11.23
C THR A 67 -10.60 -4.10 12.05
N GLY A 68 -9.90 -5.03 11.39
CA GLY A 68 -9.07 -6.04 12.05
C GLY A 68 -7.64 -5.58 12.37
N ALA A 69 -6.76 -6.55 12.67
CA ALA A 69 -5.35 -6.32 12.96
C ALA A 69 -4.64 -5.58 11.81
N ARG A 70 -3.71 -4.68 12.17
CA ARG A 70 -2.95 -3.85 11.22
C ARG A 70 -1.46 -3.96 11.51
N ARG A 71 -0.62 -3.91 10.46
CA ARG A 71 0.85 -3.84 10.55
C ARG A 71 1.34 -2.66 9.74
N LYS A 72 2.07 -1.73 10.37
CA LYS A 72 2.51 -0.46 9.76
C LYS A 72 1.36 0.29 9.07
N GLY A 73 0.16 0.24 9.66
CA GLY A 73 -1.06 0.87 9.12
C GLY A 73 -1.84 0.04 8.10
N TYR A 74 -1.28 -1.06 7.56
CA TYR A 74 -1.96 -1.91 6.58
C TYR A 74 -2.74 -3.03 7.25
N GLY A 75 -4.00 -3.23 6.85
CA GLY A 75 -4.82 -4.35 7.32
C GLY A 75 -4.18 -5.71 7.01
N GLN A 76 -4.29 -6.64 7.97
CA GLN A 76 -3.73 -7.99 7.90
C GLN A 76 -4.79 -9.05 8.20
N LEU A 77 -4.69 -10.18 7.52
CA LEU A 77 -5.48 -11.39 7.82
C LEU A 77 -4.70 -12.66 7.53
N TRP A 78 -5.10 -13.75 8.18
CA TRP A 78 -4.63 -15.09 7.84
C TRP A 78 -5.43 -15.63 6.65
N HIS A 79 -4.74 -16.01 5.57
CA HIS A 79 -5.32 -16.57 4.36
C HIS A 79 -4.36 -17.64 3.81
N GLU A 80 -4.88 -18.82 3.47
CA GLU A 80 -4.09 -19.93 2.90
C GLU A 80 -2.78 -20.24 3.64
N GLY A 81 -2.85 -20.35 4.97
CA GLY A 81 -1.70 -20.74 5.79
C GLY A 81 -0.64 -19.66 6.01
N ARG A 82 -0.91 -18.39 5.63
CA ARG A 82 0.00 -17.27 5.87
C ARG A 82 -0.71 -15.97 6.23
N ALA A 83 0.01 -15.04 6.84
CA ALA A 83 -0.45 -13.67 7.01
C ALA A 83 -0.29 -12.90 5.69
N VAL A 84 -1.39 -12.28 5.22
CA VAL A 84 -1.42 -11.46 4.00
C VAL A 84 -2.00 -10.09 4.30
N SER A 85 -1.68 -9.11 3.45
CA SER A 85 -2.31 -7.79 3.55
C SER A 85 -3.70 -7.80 2.92
N ALA A 86 -4.66 -7.17 3.61
CA ALA A 86 -6.06 -7.13 3.19
C ALA A 86 -6.24 -6.49 1.80
N HIS A 87 -5.64 -5.33 1.55
CA HIS A 87 -5.77 -4.64 0.25
C HIS A 87 -5.16 -5.47 -0.89
N ARG A 88 -4.05 -6.17 -0.64
CA ARG A 88 -3.41 -7.06 -1.62
C ARG A 88 -4.29 -8.25 -1.95
N LEU A 89 -4.86 -8.91 -0.93
CA LEU A 89 -5.80 -10.01 -1.16
C LEU A 89 -7.01 -9.53 -1.98
N ALA A 90 -7.58 -8.37 -1.63
CA ALA A 90 -8.69 -7.78 -2.38
C ALA A 90 -8.33 -7.51 -3.84
N TYR A 91 -7.18 -6.90 -4.09
CA TYR A 91 -6.69 -6.63 -5.44
C TYR A 91 -6.45 -7.91 -6.23
N GLU A 92 -5.74 -8.89 -5.65
CA GLU A 92 -5.42 -10.14 -6.33
C GLU A 92 -6.67 -10.98 -6.66
N CYS A 93 -7.68 -11.00 -5.78
CA CYS A 93 -8.95 -11.71 -6.03
C CYS A 93 -9.86 -11.00 -7.04
N LEU A 94 -9.87 -9.66 -7.07
CA LEU A 94 -10.86 -8.89 -7.83
C LEU A 94 -10.34 -8.29 -9.13
N SER A 95 -9.05 -7.90 -9.15
CA SER A 95 -8.36 -7.26 -10.27
C SER A 95 -7.35 -8.19 -10.95
N GLY A 96 -6.81 -9.16 -10.21
CA GLY A 96 -5.82 -10.12 -10.69
C GLY A 96 -4.43 -9.93 -10.07
N VAL A 97 -3.50 -10.79 -10.44
CA VAL A 97 -2.17 -10.86 -9.83
C VAL A 97 -1.40 -9.55 -10.05
N VAL A 98 -0.75 -9.05 -9.00
CA VAL A 98 0.13 -7.88 -9.10
C VAL A 98 1.33 -8.25 -9.99
N PRO A 99 1.58 -7.54 -11.11
CA PRO A 99 2.70 -7.85 -11.97
C PRO A 99 4.05 -7.77 -11.23
N PRO A 100 5.03 -8.62 -11.58
CA PRO A 100 6.36 -8.58 -10.97
C PRO A 100 7.00 -7.19 -11.07
N GLY A 101 7.67 -6.76 -10.00
CA GLY A 101 8.30 -5.44 -9.93
C GLY A 101 7.37 -4.27 -9.60
N LEU A 102 6.05 -4.50 -9.54
CA LEU A 102 5.07 -3.48 -9.13
C LEU A 102 4.68 -3.60 -7.66
N GLN A 103 4.29 -2.46 -7.10
CA GLN A 103 3.83 -2.26 -5.74
C GLN A 103 2.44 -1.66 -5.76
N LEU A 104 1.62 -2.00 -4.77
CA LEU A 104 0.29 -1.45 -4.61
C LEU A 104 0.37 -0.09 -3.87
N ASP A 105 0.00 0.99 -4.56
CA ASP A 105 -0.09 2.36 -4.02
C ASP A 105 -1.55 2.73 -3.74
N HIS A 106 -1.82 3.24 -2.54
CA HIS A 106 -3.15 3.71 -2.15
C HIS A 106 -3.40 5.11 -2.71
N LEU A 107 -4.22 5.20 -3.77
CA LEU A 107 -4.68 6.47 -4.33
C LEU A 107 -5.45 7.32 -3.30
N CYS A 108 -6.14 6.65 -2.38
CA CYS A 108 -6.89 7.27 -1.28
C CYS A 108 -6.02 7.77 -0.11
N ARG A 109 -4.71 7.44 -0.08
CA ARG A 109 -3.77 7.69 1.04
C ARG A 109 -4.17 7.09 2.40
N ILE A 110 -5.19 6.23 2.43
CA ILE A 110 -5.63 5.51 3.63
C ILE A 110 -5.08 4.09 3.61
N ARG A 111 -3.97 3.85 4.34
CA ARG A 111 -3.26 2.56 4.36
C ARG A 111 -4.10 1.33 4.75
N HIS A 112 -5.18 1.54 5.50
CA HIS A 112 -6.09 0.47 5.93
C HIS A 112 -7.34 0.35 5.05
N CYS A 113 -7.40 1.05 3.92
CA CYS A 113 -8.40 0.80 2.89
C CYS A 113 -8.07 -0.51 2.14
N ALA A 114 -9.08 -1.35 1.94
CA ALA A 114 -8.98 -2.62 1.23
C ALA A 114 -9.75 -2.63 -0.10
N ASN A 115 -10.24 -1.47 -0.56
CA ASN A 115 -10.96 -1.36 -1.82
C ASN A 115 -9.96 -1.45 -3.00
N PRO A 116 -10.06 -2.46 -3.89
CA PRO A 116 -9.17 -2.56 -5.05
C PRO A 116 -9.24 -1.34 -5.96
N GLY A 117 -10.40 -0.70 -6.06
CA GLY A 117 -10.57 0.52 -6.87
C GLY A 117 -9.85 1.74 -6.29
N HIS A 118 -9.33 1.65 -5.07
CA HIS A 118 -8.55 2.70 -4.42
C HIS A 118 -7.04 2.43 -4.46
N VAL A 119 -6.62 1.38 -5.17
CA VAL A 119 -5.25 0.90 -5.22
C VAL A 119 -4.80 0.75 -6.67
N GLU A 120 -3.58 1.21 -6.96
CA GLU A 120 -2.96 1.08 -8.28
C GLU A 120 -1.64 0.30 -8.17
N ALA A 121 -1.39 -0.61 -9.12
CA ALA A 121 -0.09 -1.27 -9.24
C ALA A 121 0.89 -0.35 -9.97
N VAL A 122 1.87 0.18 -9.25
CA VAL A 122 2.85 1.16 -9.75
C VAL A 122 4.28 0.69 -9.50
N THR A 123 5.25 1.32 -10.15
CA THR A 123 6.67 1.05 -9.85
C THR A 123 7.03 1.57 -8.46
N GLY A 124 8.08 1.01 -7.83
CA GLY A 124 8.57 1.51 -6.54
C GLY A 124 9.02 2.98 -6.58
N LEU A 125 9.54 3.43 -7.73
CA LEU A 125 9.89 4.83 -7.97
C LEU A 125 8.64 5.73 -7.92
N GLU A 126 7.58 5.37 -8.64
CA GLU A 126 6.34 6.14 -8.66
C GLU A 126 5.66 6.14 -7.28
N ASN A 127 5.65 5.00 -6.59
CA ASN A 127 5.16 4.91 -5.21
C ASN A 127 5.93 5.86 -4.26
N THR A 128 7.26 5.93 -4.39
CA THR A 128 8.10 6.82 -3.59
C THR A 128 7.84 8.29 -3.92
N ARG A 129 7.70 8.61 -5.21
CA ARG A 129 7.38 9.96 -5.70
C ARG A 129 6.04 10.45 -5.17
N ARG A 130 5.03 9.57 -5.13
CA ARG A 130 3.67 9.85 -4.67
C ARG A 130 3.52 9.86 -3.16
N GLY A 131 4.39 9.14 -2.43
CA GLY A 131 4.32 9.05 -0.98
C GLY A 131 4.76 10.34 -0.27
N ASP A 132 4.21 10.57 0.93
CA ASP A 132 4.54 11.75 1.76
C ASP A 132 6.02 11.80 2.20
N THR A 133 6.75 10.69 2.06
CA THR A 133 8.20 10.62 2.30
C THR A 133 9.04 11.19 1.15
N GLY A 134 8.41 11.50 0.01
CA GLY A 134 9.04 12.02 -1.21
C GLY A 134 9.50 13.47 -1.12
N VAL A 135 9.22 14.19 -0.03
CA VAL A 135 9.98 15.40 0.29
C VAL A 135 11.38 14.95 0.66
N HIS A 136 12.24 14.90 -0.35
CA HIS A 136 13.67 14.76 -0.15
C HIS A 136 14.06 15.77 0.91
N LYS A 137 14.48 15.28 2.08
CA LYS A 137 14.96 16.16 3.16
C LYS A 137 16.11 17.04 2.67
N SER A 138 16.77 16.69 1.57
CA SER A 138 17.76 17.50 0.84
C SER A 138 17.17 18.67 0.04
N SER A 139 15.91 18.59 -0.39
CA SER A 139 15.21 19.65 -1.15
C SER A 139 14.58 20.72 -0.25
N LEU A 140 14.52 20.51 1.07
CA LEU A 140 14.03 21.52 2.00
C LEU A 140 14.94 22.76 1.96
N THR A 141 14.37 23.95 1.83
CA THR A 141 15.14 25.21 1.89
C THR A 141 15.35 25.70 3.32
N HIS A 142 14.56 25.21 4.27
CA HIS A 142 14.60 25.58 5.68
C HIS A 142 14.52 24.35 6.57
N CYS A 143 15.11 24.42 7.76
CA CYS A 143 15.01 23.38 8.78
C CYS A 143 13.64 23.41 9.48
N PRO A 144 13.29 22.41 10.31
CA PRO A 144 12.01 22.37 11.03
C PRO A 144 11.78 23.54 12.01
N GLN A 145 12.81 24.31 12.35
CA GLN A 145 12.71 25.54 13.16
C GLN A 145 12.65 26.81 12.32
N GLY A 146 12.63 26.69 10.99
CA GLY A 146 12.54 27.82 10.07
C GLY A 146 13.89 28.43 9.67
N HIS A 147 15.02 27.99 10.21
CA HIS A 147 16.34 28.52 9.78
C HIS A 147 16.72 28.04 8.37
N PRO A 148 17.33 28.89 7.52
CA PRO A 148 17.63 28.56 6.13
C PRO A 148 18.75 27.52 6.02
N TYR A 149 18.58 26.51 5.16
CA TYR A 149 19.66 25.61 4.75
C TYR A 149 20.51 26.26 3.65
N ALA A 150 21.16 27.37 3.98
CA ALA A 150 22.01 28.12 3.07
C ALA A 150 23.26 28.66 3.79
N GLY A 151 24.31 28.94 3.01
CA GLY A 151 25.54 29.57 3.48
C GLY A 151 26.14 28.89 4.72
N GLU A 152 26.51 29.69 5.71
CA GLU A 152 27.13 29.21 6.95
C GLU A 152 26.21 28.34 7.81
N ASN A 153 24.90 28.49 7.69
CA ASN A 153 23.95 27.73 8.51
C ASN A 153 23.78 26.28 8.04
N LEU A 154 24.13 25.98 6.79
CA LEU A 154 24.14 24.63 6.25
C LEU A 154 25.47 23.93 6.56
N TYR A 155 25.40 22.87 7.36
CA TYR A 155 26.52 21.96 7.59
C TYR A 155 26.19 20.58 7.02
N ILE A 156 27.11 19.98 6.26
CA ILE A 156 27.01 18.58 5.84
C ILE A 156 27.93 17.76 6.74
N CYS A 157 27.35 16.89 7.57
CA CYS A 157 28.15 16.04 8.45
C CYS A 157 28.84 14.91 7.64
N PRO A 158 29.88 14.26 8.19
CA PRO A 158 30.57 13.15 7.51
C PRO A 158 29.67 11.97 7.11
N ALA A 159 28.53 11.80 7.79
CA ALA A 159 27.52 10.79 7.43
C ALA A 159 26.62 11.20 6.25
N GLY A 160 26.82 12.39 5.67
CA GLY A 160 26.12 12.87 4.48
C GLY A 160 24.79 13.58 4.75
N PHE A 161 24.43 13.84 6.00
CA PHE A 161 23.20 14.54 6.35
C PHE A 161 23.40 16.05 6.47
N ARG A 162 22.36 16.82 6.13
CA ARG A 162 22.31 18.27 6.36
C ARG A 162 21.92 18.56 7.80
N GLU A 163 22.70 19.39 8.47
CA GLU A 163 22.43 19.91 9.80
C GLU A 163 22.31 21.44 9.75
N CYS A 164 21.40 21.97 10.58
CA CYS A 164 21.23 23.39 10.81
C CYS A 164 22.15 23.82 11.96
N ARG A 165 23.13 24.69 11.68
CA ARG A 165 24.10 25.13 12.70
C ARG A 165 23.44 25.99 13.78
N GLU A 166 22.45 26.79 13.45
CA GLU A 166 21.67 27.58 14.41
C GLU A 166 20.97 26.67 15.42
N CYS A 167 20.23 25.66 14.95
CA CYS A 167 19.62 24.68 15.84
C CYS A 167 20.65 23.92 16.68
N LYS A 168 21.82 23.62 16.12
CA LYS A 168 22.92 22.98 16.88
C LYS A 168 23.42 23.90 18.00
N ARG A 169 23.63 25.19 17.71
CA ARG A 169 24.07 26.20 18.69
C ARG A 169 23.02 26.36 19.81
N GLU A 170 21.75 26.42 19.46
CA GLU A 170 20.64 26.50 20.42
C GLU A 170 20.57 25.28 21.34
N SER A 171 20.68 24.08 20.76
CA SER A 171 20.71 22.83 21.54
C SER A 171 21.89 22.81 22.51
N VAL A 172 23.08 23.24 22.08
CA VAL A 172 24.27 23.33 22.95
C VAL A 172 24.07 24.37 24.06
N ARG A 173 23.48 25.54 23.75
CA ARG A 173 23.16 26.56 24.77
C ARG A 173 22.20 26.00 25.82
N ARG A 174 21.15 25.29 25.39
CA ARG A 174 20.17 24.67 26.29
C ARG A 174 20.82 23.64 27.21
N TRP A 175 21.61 22.72 26.65
CA TRP A 175 22.32 21.70 27.43
C TRP A 175 23.25 22.31 28.49
N ARG A 176 23.95 23.41 28.16
CA ARG A 176 24.82 24.12 29.12
C ARG A 176 24.04 24.85 30.21
N ALA A 177 22.84 25.35 29.92
CA ALA A 177 22.00 26.04 30.89
C ALA A 177 21.27 25.06 31.83
N GLU A 178 20.98 23.84 31.38
CA GLU A 178 20.35 22.77 32.18
C GLU A 178 21.36 21.95 32.99
N GLY A 179 22.66 22.02 32.63
CA GLY A 179 23.75 21.27 33.26
C GLY A 179 24.69 22.09 34.16
N ALA A 180 24.30 23.30 34.56
CA ALA A 180 25.00 24.19 35.50
C ALA A 180 24.10 24.50 36.69
#